data_AF-A0A6M0SIY1-F1
#
_entry.id   AF-A0A6M0SIY1-F1
#
_cell.length_a   1.000
_cell.length_b   1.000
_cell.length_c   1.000
_cell.angle_alpha   90.00
_cell.angle_beta   90.00
_cell.angle_gamma   90.00
#
_symmetry.space_group_name_H-M   'P 1'
#
loop_
_entity.id
_entity.type
_entity.pdbx_description
1 polymer ?
#
loop_
_entity_poly.entity_id
_entity_poly.type
_entity_poly.pdbx_seq_one_letter_code
_entity_poly.pdbx_strand_id
1 'polypeptide(L)'
;MGEIKKQFNLYRERVCKIDNKNLEIENLIINGANDDDERIQEIKLDIKKLELKNKKIDNVLSLLSTKDYKVISLIYLQGKEKAKVARELDRTKRQIDYSINKALKRISKDLVD
;
A
#
# COMPACT_ATOMS: atom_id res chain seq x y z
N MET A 1 -2.77 -17.11 -4.83
CA MET A 1 -3.53 -15.85 -5.09
C MET A 1 -4.16 -15.25 -3.84
N GLY A 2 -4.77 -16.06 -2.96
CA GLY A 2 -5.40 -15.54 -1.73
C GLY A 2 -4.41 -14.81 -0.81
N GLU A 3 -3.21 -15.36 -0.65
CA GLU A 3 -2.17 -14.81 0.22
C GLU A 3 -1.61 -13.46 -0.26
N ILE A 4 -1.29 -13.35 -1.56
CA ILE A 4 -0.90 -12.09 -2.19
C ILE A 4 -1.98 -11.01 -2.00
N LYS A 5 -3.27 -11.36 -2.19
CA LYS A 5 -4.37 -10.41 -1.94
C LYS A 5 -4.44 -9.99 -0.47
N LYS A 6 -4.19 -10.91 0.46
CA LYS A 6 -4.12 -10.61 1.90
C LYS A 6 -3.01 -9.59 2.19
N GLN A 7 -1.84 -9.73 1.57
CA GLN A 7 -0.75 -8.75 1.73
C GLN A 7 -1.13 -7.36 1.22
N PHE A 8 -1.82 -7.25 0.08
CA PHE A 8 -2.33 -5.95 -0.39
C PHE A 8 -3.45 -5.37 0.49
N ASN A 9 -4.30 -6.21 1.08
CA ASN A 9 -5.27 -5.75 2.07
C ASN A 9 -4.57 -5.21 3.33
N LEU A 10 -3.60 -5.94 3.86
CA LEU A 10 -2.78 -5.50 4.99
C LEU A 10 -2.04 -4.21 4.68
N TYR A 11 -1.53 -4.04 3.45
CA TYR A 11 -0.91 -2.79 3.01
C TYR A 11 -1.88 -1.61 3.19
N ARG A 12 -3.11 -1.73 2.66
CA ARG A 12 -4.13 -0.69 2.74
C ARG A 12 -4.56 -0.42 4.18
N GLU A 13 -4.76 -1.46 4.98
CA GLU A 13 -5.07 -1.32 6.41
C GLU A 13 -3.98 -0.58 7.15
N ARG A 14 -2.70 -0.83 6.84
CA ARG A 14 -1.57 -0.12 7.46
C ARG A 14 -1.52 1.34 7.04
N VAL A 15 -1.82 1.67 5.77
CA VAL A 15 -1.95 3.07 5.32
C VAL A 15 -3.01 3.79 6.15
N CYS A 16 -4.23 3.23 6.26
CA CYS A 16 -5.27 3.85 7.08
C CYS A 16 -4.88 3.97 8.56
N LYS A 17 -4.18 2.96 9.12
CA LYS A 17 -3.69 3.01 10.51
C LYS A 17 -2.64 4.08 10.73
N ILE A 18 -1.76 4.31 9.76
CA ILE A 18 -0.78 5.40 9.79
C ILE A 18 -1.50 6.74 9.78
N ASP A 19 -2.47 6.93 8.87
CA ASP A 19 -3.25 8.16 8.79
C ASP A 19 -3.99 8.47 10.11
N ASN A 20 -4.62 7.46 10.70
CA ASN A 20 -5.28 7.61 12.00
C ASN A 20 -4.30 7.97 13.13
N LYS A 21 -3.10 7.38 13.14
CA LYS A 21 -2.05 7.70 14.13
C LYS A 21 -1.50 9.11 13.93
N ASN A 22 -1.41 9.59 12.70
CA ASN A 22 -1.03 10.99 12.42
C ASN A 22 -2.09 11.95 12.95
N LEU A 23 -3.38 11.66 12.76
CA LEU A 23 -4.47 12.46 13.35
C LEU A 23 -4.44 12.44 14.89
N GLU A 24 -4.05 11.32 15.50
CA GLU A 24 -3.87 11.22 16.95
C GLU A 24 -2.76 12.15 17.44
N ILE A 25 -1.62 12.18 16.76
CA ILE A 25 -0.52 13.13 17.05
C ILE A 25 -1.01 14.58 16.91
N GLU A 26 -1.70 14.91 15.81
CA GLU A 26 -2.23 16.26 15.58
C GLU A 26 -3.18 16.69 16.72
N ASN A 27 -4.06 15.79 17.16
CA ASN A 27 -4.97 16.07 18.28
C ASN A 27 -4.21 16.27 19.60
N LEU A 28 -3.16 15.49 19.87
CA LEU A 28 -2.33 15.69 21.07
C LEU A 28 -1.65 17.06 21.05
N ILE A 29 -1.11 17.45 19.89
CA ILE A 29 -0.47 18.77 19.71
C ILE A 29 -1.47 19.91 19.93
N ILE A 30 -2.67 19.81 19.36
CA ILE A 30 -3.75 20.81 19.55
C ILE A 30 -4.13 20.94 21.03
N ASN A 31 -4.10 19.84 21.78
CA ASN A 31 -4.40 19.81 23.21
C ASN A 31 -3.22 20.22 24.11
N GLY A 32 -2.13 20.73 23.54
CA GLY A 32 -1.00 21.29 24.28
C GLY A 32 0.15 20.33 24.56
N ALA A 33 0.15 19.13 23.98
CA ALA A 33 1.33 18.27 23.98
C ALA A 33 2.42 18.88 23.08
N ASN A 34 3.67 18.73 23.50
CA ASN A 34 4.85 19.11 22.74
C ASN A 34 5.41 17.91 21.97
N ASP A 35 6.25 18.17 20.97
CA ASP A 35 6.76 17.12 20.08
C ASP A 35 7.62 16.06 20.82
N ASP A 36 8.15 16.41 22.00
CA ASP A 36 8.93 15.55 22.88
C ASP A 36 8.06 14.71 23.84
N ASP A 37 6.74 14.83 23.80
CA ASP A 37 5.82 14.02 24.60
C ASP A 37 6.04 12.52 24.32
N GLU A 38 6.23 11.73 25.38
CA GLU A 38 6.51 10.30 25.28
C GLU A 38 5.44 9.55 24.46
N ARG A 39 4.16 9.95 24.56
CA ARG A 39 3.06 9.34 23.79
C ARG A 39 3.21 9.63 22.31
N ILE A 40 3.58 10.86 21.95
CA ILE A 40 3.82 11.23 20.55
C ILE A 40 5.00 10.43 19.98
N GLN A 41 6.07 10.26 20.76
CA GLN A 41 7.23 9.47 20.35
C GLN A 41 6.90 7.99 20.17
N GLU A 42 6.09 7.39 21.05
CA GLU A 42 5.60 6.02 20.88
C GLU A 42 4.75 5.86 19.61
N ILE A 43 3.83 6.80 19.35
CA ILE A 43 2.99 6.76 18.14
C ILE A 43 3.85 6.90 16.88
N LYS A 44 4.86 7.79 16.87
CA LYS A 44 5.82 7.94 15.76
C LYS A 44 6.62 6.66 15.51
N LEU A 45 7.08 5.99 16.57
CA LEU A 45 7.78 4.71 16.46
C LEU A 45 6.89 3.63 15.83
N ASP A 46 5.62 3.59 16.21
CA ASP A 46 4.64 2.67 15.62
C ASP A 46 4.34 2.97 14.15
N ILE A 47 4.17 4.25 13.80
CA ILE A 47 4.04 4.69 12.40
C ILE A 47 5.24 4.17 11.61
N LYS A 48 6.46 4.41 12.08
CA LYS A 48 7.69 3.97 11.42
C LYS A 48 7.75 2.45 11.22
N LYS A 49 7.30 1.66 12.21
CA LYS A 49 7.19 0.19 12.06
C LYS A 49 6.20 -0.21 10.97
N LEU A 50 5.06 0.47 10.88
CA LEU A 50 4.05 0.22 9.84
C LEU A 50 4.55 0.61 8.45
N GLU A 51 5.19 1.79 8.34
CA GLU A 51 5.83 2.26 7.11
C GLU A 51 6.90 1.30 6.62
N LEU A 52 7.76 0.80 7.51
CA LEU A 52 8.78 -0.19 7.15
C LEU A 52 8.15 -1.48 6.60
N LYS A 53 7.01 -1.92 7.14
CA LYS A 53 6.29 -3.10 6.61
C LYS A 53 5.71 -2.82 5.22
N ASN A 54 5.20 -1.63 4.96
CA ASN A 54 4.69 -1.25 3.63
C ASN A 54 5.83 -1.03 2.63
N LYS A 55 6.96 -0.45 3.07
CA LYS A 55 8.15 -0.26 2.25
C LYS A 55 8.70 -1.57 1.70
N LYS A 56 8.61 -2.67 2.46
CA LYS A 56 8.95 -4.01 1.93
C LYS A 56 8.10 -4.37 0.71
N ILE A 57 6.80 -4.13 0.78
CA ILE A 57 5.87 -4.37 -0.34
C ILE A 57 6.18 -3.42 -1.51
N ASP A 58 6.45 -2.14 -1.24
CA ASP A 58 6.82 -1.17 -2.27
C ASP A 58 8.11 -1.56 -2.99
N ASN A 59 9.10 -2.05 -2.25
CA ASN A 59 10.35 -2.56 -2.81
C ASN A 59 10.11 -3.76 -3.74
N VAL A 60 9.24 -4.70 -3.36
CA VAL A 60 8.88 -5.83 -4.22
C VAL A 60 8.14 -5.34 -5.47
N LEU A 61 7.22 -4.38 -5.31
CA LEU A 61 6.50 -3.79 -6.44
C LEU A 61 7.42 -3.01 -7.39
N SER A 62 8.54 -2.48 -6.91
CA SER A 62 9.56 -1.80 -7.74
C SER A 62 10.22 -2.72 -8.76
N LEU A 63 10.15 -4.05 -8.56
CA LEU A 63 10.66 -5.04 -9.51
C LEU A 63 9.79 -5.17 -10.77
N LEU A 64 8.57 -4.61 -10.74
CA LEU A 64 7.65 -4.63 -11.87
C LEU A 64 8.04 -3.57 -12.91
N SER A 65 7.64 -3.80 -14.17
CA SER A 65 7.71 -2.74 -15.17
C SER A 65 6.77 -1.60 -14.79
N THR A 66 7.08 -0.35 -15.17
CA THR A 66 6.21 0.81 -14.89
C THR A 66 4.76 0.58 -15.32
N LYS A 67 4.55 -0.11 -16.45
CA LYS A 67 3.23 -0.47 -16.97
C LYS A 67 2.49 -1.44 -16.05
N ASP A 68 3.17 -2.47 -15.57
CA ASP A 68 2.60 -3.51 -14.71
C ASP A 68 2.37 -2.96 -13.29
N TYR A 69 3.34 -2.20 -12.76
CA TYR A 69 3.23 -1.48 -11.49
C TYR A 69 1.99 -0.58 -11.47
N LYS A 70 1.78 0.23 -12.51
CA LYS A 70 0.63 1.14 -12.56
C LYS A 70 -0.71 0.40 -12.49
N VAL A 71 -0.83 -0.74 -13.19
CA VAL A 71 -2.03 -1.58 -13.11
C VAL A 71 -2.23 -2.15 -11.70
N ILE A 72 -1.17 -2.69 -11.08
CA ILE A 72 -1.24 -3.25 -9.73
C ILE A 72 -1.55 -2.17 -8.68
N SER A 73 -0.89 -1.02 -8.74
CA SER A 73 -1.11 0.10 -7.83
C SER A 73 -2.55 0.59 -7.84
N LEU A 74 -3.10 0.88 -9.03
CA LEU A 74 -4.47 1.35 -9.17
C LEU A 74 -5.49 0.34 -8.63
N ILE A 75 -5.28 -0.95 -8.87
CA ILE A 75 -6.25 -1.99 -8.49
C ILE A 75 -6.12 -2.41 -7.04
N TYR A 76 -4.90 -2.73 -6.59
CA TYR A 76 -4.67 -3.39 -5.31
C TYR A 76 -4.28 -2.44 -4.19
N LEU A 77 -3.60 -1.33 -4.49
CA LEU A 77 -3.25 -0.33 -3.47
C LEU A 77 -4.34 0.74 -3.34
N GLN A 78 -4.86 1.23 -4.46
CA GLN A 78 -5.93 2.23 -4.48
C GLN A 78 -7.35 1.64 -4.50
N GLY A 79 -7.49 0.33 -4.69
CA GLY A 79 -8.79 -0.34 -4.67
C GLY A 79 -9.71 -0.04 -5.85
N LYS A 80 -9.19 0.49 -6.98
CA LYS A 80 -10.01 0.80 -8.15
C LYS A 80 -10.47 -0.48 -8.85
N GLU A 81 -11.68 -0.44 -9.39
CA GLU A 81 -12.22 -1.52 -10.21
C GLU A 81 -11.45 -1.68 -11.52
N LYS A 82 -11.24 -2.93 -11.94
CA LYS A 82 -10.56 -3.27 -13.21
C LYS A 82 -11.14 -2.53 -14.41
N ALA A 83 -12.47 -2.36 -14.48
CA ALA A 83 -13.13 -1.68 -15.59
C ALA A 83 -12.86 -0.17 -15.62
N LYS A 84 -12.68 0.46 -14.45
CA LYS A 84 -12.28 1.87 -14.36
C LYS A 84 -10.81 2.03 -14.78
N VAL A 85 -9.95 1.14 -14.29
CA VAL A 85 -8.51 1.12 -14.64
C VAL A 85 -8.28 0.85 -16.13
N ALA A 86 -9.05 -0.05 -16.73
CA ALA A 86 -9.03 -0.32 -18.17
C ALA A 86 -9.29 0.97 -18.98
N ARG A 87 -10.33 1.72 -18.63
CA ARG A 87 -10.65 3.01 -19.26
C ARG A 87 -9.58 4.07 -19.00
N GLU A 88 -9.13 4.20 -17.76
CA GLU A 88 -8.11 5.20 -17.36
C GLU A 88 -6.76 4.99 -18.06
N LEU A 89 -6.42 3.75 -18.39
CA LEU A 89 -5.15 3.40 -19.03
C LEU A 89 -5.28 3.19 -20.55
N ASP A 90 -6.46 3.43 -21.12
CA ASP A 90 -6.80 3.12 -22.53
C ASP A 90 -6.38 1.70 -22.93
N ARG A 91 -6.86 0.72 -22.15
CA ARG A 91 -6.55 -0.71 -22.32
C ARG A 91 -7.80 -1.56 -22.28
N THR A 92 -7.76 -2.67 -22.99
CA THR A 92 -8.80 -3.70 -22.90
C THR A 92 -8.75 -4.43 -21.56
N LYS A 93 -9.89 -4.97 -21.12
CA LYS A 93 -9.97 -5.84 -19.94
C LYS A 93 -8.98 -7.01 -20.01
N ARG A 94 -8.79 -7.61 -21.19
CA ARG A 94 -7.83 -8.70 -21.43
C ARG A 94 -6.39 -8.23 -21.18
N GLN A 95 -6.01 -7.04 -21.63
CA GLN A 95 -4.66 -6.48 -21.36
C GLN A 95 -4.45 -6.18 -19.87
N ILE A 96 -5.48 -5.70 -19.18
CA ILE A 96 -5.43 -5.50 -17.72
C ILE A 96 -5.23 -6.84 -17.01
N ASP A 97 -6.04 -7.86 -17.33
CA ASP A 97 -5.93 -9.18 -16.71
C ASP A 97 -4.57 -9.84 -17.01
N TYR A 98 -4.06 -9.70 -18.23
CA TYR A 98 -2.71 -10.16 -18.59
C TYR A 98 -1.64 -9.46 -17.74
N SER A 99 -1.70 -8.13 -17.61
CA SER A 99 -0.74 -7.35 -16.81
C SER A 99 -0.77 -7.79 -15.34
N ILE A 100 -1.96 -8.00 -14.77
CA ILE A 100 -2.12 -8.50 -13.41
C ILE A 100 -1.47 -9.88 -13.28
N ASN A 101 -1.84 -10.84 -14.12
CA ASN A 101 -1.33 -12.21 -14.02
C ASN A 101 0.20 -12.25 -14.16
N LYS A 102 0.74 -11.49 -15.10
CA LYS A 102 2.18 -11.35 -15.31
C LYS A 102 2.87 -10.74 -14.08
N ALA A 103 2.35 -9.64 -13.56
CA ALA A 103 2.92 -8.95 -12.41
C ALA A 103 2.91 -9.84 -11.16
N LEU A 104 1.76 -10.44 -10.85
CA LEU A 104 1.61 -11.29 -9.67
C LEU A 104 2.48 -12.54 -9.75
N LYS A 105 2.64 -13.15 -10.93
CA LYS A 105 3.57 -14.27 -11.11
C LYS A 105 5.02 -13.86 -10.87
N ARG A 106 5.39 -12.62 -11.22
CA ARG A 106 6.75 -12.10 -11.05
C ARG A 106 7.10 -11.87 -9.59
N ILE A 107 6.18 -11.32 -8.81
CA ILE A 107 6.41 -10.93 -7.42
C ILE A 107 5.94 -11.96 -6.39
N SER A 108 5.37 -13.09 -6.82
CA SER A 108 4.70 -14.01 -5.89
C SER A 108 5.60 -14.60 -4.81
N LYS A 109 6.88 -14.80 -5.12
CA LYS A 109 7.85 -15.35 -4.17
C LYS A 109 8.23 -14.30 -3.14
N ASP A 110 8.68 -13.14 -3.61
CA ASP A 110 9.17 -12.04 -2.76
C ASP A 110 8.10 -11.40 -1.86
N LEU A 111 6.81 -11.66 -2.12
CA LEU A 111 5.69 -11.08 -1.39
C LEU A 111 5.07 -12.05 -0.36
N VAL A 112 5.45 -13.33 -0.41
CA VAL A 112 4.92 -14.40 0.47
C VAL A 112 6.00 -15.00 1.37
N ASP A 113 7.29 -14.86 1.01
CA ASP A 113 8.44 -15.11 1.89
C ASP A 113 8.57 -14.04 3.00
#